data_AF-A0A392NDP9-F1
#
_entry.id   AF-A0A392NDP9-F1
#
_cell.length_a   1.000
_cell.length_b   1.000
_cell.length_c   1.000
_cell.angle_alpha   90.00
_cell.angle_beta   90.00
_cell.angle_gamma   90.00
#
_symmetry.space_group_name_H-M   'P 1'
#
loop_
_entity.id
_entity.type
_entity.pdbx_description
1 polymer ?
#
loop_
_entity_poly.entity_id
_entity_poly.type
_entity_poly.pdbx_seq_one_letter_code
_entity_poly.pdbx_strand_id
1 'polypeptide(L)'
;MNALLSGCPNLETLDLCFYAEDSGGIIRVPPSLKWLKIIINNSDAGASLEIDVPVLEYLCIANITITDANNLQNVVEASVDVFPSSAASAFTFLKLLGALTGIKHLVLSCSTTKRDSRSGRPPPRYATGLLSAI
;
A
#
# COMPACT_ATOMS: atom_id res chain seq x y z
N MET A 1 -6.69 1.46 -17.31
CA MET A 1 -7.02 2.56 -16.36
C MET A 1 -6.34 3.89 -16.70
N ASN A 2 -5.01 3.92 -16.89
CA ASN A 2 -4.30 5.18 -17.19
C ASN A 2 -4.84 5.94 -18.41
N ALA A 3 -5.24 5.22 -19.47
CA ALA A 3 -5.87 5.83 -20.65
C ALA A 3 -7.19 6.57 -20.34
N LEU A 4 -7.93 6.13 -19.32
CA LEU A 4 -9.15 6.82 -18.87
C LEU A 4 -8.77 8.08 -18.10
N LEU A 5 -7.80 7.99 -17.19
CA LEU A 5 -7.36 9.13 -16.38
C LEU A 5 -6.66 10.21 -17.23
N SER A 6 -5.96 9.84 -18.30
CA SER A 6 -5.37 10.80 -19.24
C SER A 6 -6.40 11.63 -20.00
N GLY A 7 -7.64 11.15 -20.12
CA GLY A 7 -8.74 11.91 -20.72
C GLY A 7 -9.32 13.00 -19.81
N CYS A 8 -8.97 12.98 -18.52
CA CYS A 8 -9.53 13.88 -17.50
C CYS A 8 -8.42 14.61 -16.72
N PRO A 9 -7.68 15.54 -17.34
CA PRO A 9 -6.52 16.18 -16.71
C PRO A 9 -6.86 17.10 -15.53
N ASN A 10 -8.09 17.60 -15.44
CA ASN A 10 -8.56 18.49 -14.37
C ASN A 10 -9.42 17.77 -13.32
N LEU A 11 -9.32 16.43 -13.25
CA LEU A 11 -10.11 15.63 -12.32
C LEU A 11 -9.74 15.95 -10.87
N GLU A 12 -10.68 16.45 -10.08
CA GLU A 12 -10.43 16.76 -8.67
C GLU A 12 -10.80 15.60 -7.73
N THR A 13 -11.68 14.70 -8.16
CA THR A 13 -12.21 13.60 -7.34
C THR A 13 -12.23 12.31 -8.14
N LEU A 14 -11.68 11.24 -7.55
CA LEU A 14 -11.66 9.91 -8.14
C LEU A 14 -12.07 8.89 -7.09
N ASP A 15 -13.21 8.24 -7.29
CA ASP A 15 -13.65 7.06 -6.55
C ASP A 15 -13.66 5.85 -7.50
N LEU A 16 -12.78 4.89 -7.23
CA LEU A 16 -12.61 3.68 -8.01
C LEU A 16 -12.87 2.47 -7.14
N CYS A 17 -13.81 1.64 -7.57
CA CYS A 17 -14.02 0.31 -7.03
C CYS A 17 -14.08 -0.67 -8.20
N PHE A 18 -13.15 -1.62 -8.25
CA PHE A 18 -13.06 -2.56 -9.35
C PHE A 18 -12.40 -3.87 -8.91
N TYR A 19 -12.54 -4.89 -9.75
CA TYR A 19 -11.80 -6.15 -9.63
C TYR A 19 -10.56 -6.02 -10.48
N ALA A 20 -9.38 -6.20 -9.87
CA ALA A 20 -8.17 -6.27 -10.65
C ALA A 20 -8.11 -7.66 -11.29
N GLU A 21 -8.15 -7.76 -12.61
CA GLU A 21 -7.64 -8.96 -13.29
C GLU A 21 -6.11 -8.90 -13.21
N ASP A 22 -5.42 -10.05 -13.21
CA ASP A 22 -3.96 -10.27 -12.98
C ASP A 22 -2.98 -9.37 -13.77
N SER A 23 -3.50 -8.45 -14.58
CA SER A 23 -2.79 -7.30 -15.11
C SER A 23 -2.15 -6.46 -14.00
N GLY A 24 -0.83 -6.61 -13.86
CA GLY A 24 0.07 -5.76 -13.04
C GLY A 24 0.17 -4.31 -13.54
N GLY A 25 -0.97 -3.68 -13.80
CA GLY A 25 -1.06 -2.30 -14.23
C GLY A 25 -0.72 -1.35 -13.09
N ILE A 26 0.11 -0.35 -13.41
CA ILE A 26 0.39 0.77 -12.51
C ILE A 26 -0.67 1.84 -12.76
N ILE A 27 -1.37 2.25 -11.72
CA ILE A 27 -2.33 3.34 -11.72
C ILE A 27 -1.57 4.63 -11.42
N ARG A 28 -1.63 5.58 -12.34
CA ARG A 28 -1.06 6.93 -12.15
C ARG A 28 -2.15 7.95 -12.01
N VAL A 29 -2.13 8.66 -10.91
CA VAL A 29 -3.17 9.62 -10.54
C VAL A 29 -2.87 10.99 -11.16
N PRO A 30 -3.86 11.73 -11.69
CA PRO A 30 -3.66 13.09 -12.17
C PRO A 30 -3.18 14.04 -11.06
N PRO A 31 -2.32 15.02 -11.36
CA PRO A 31 -1.75 15.92 -10.34
C PRO A 31 -2.75 16.96 -9.79
N SER A 32 -3.92 17.09 -10.42
CA SER A 32 -5.01 18.00 -9.99
C SER A 32 -5.94 17.39 -8.94
N LEU A 33 -5.72 16.13 -8.57
CA LEU A 33 -6.65 15.38 -7.74
C LEU A 33 -6.58 15.83 -6.26
N LYS A 34 -7.72 16.18 -5.68
CA LYS A 34 -7.84 16.54 -4.26
C LYS A 34 -8.34 15.38 -3.40
N TRP A 35 -9.13 14.49 -3.99
CA TRP A 35 -9.80 13.40 -3.27
C TRP A 35 -9.64 12.07 -4.01
N LEU A 36 -8.91 11.14 -3.40
CA LEU A 36 -8.65 9.81 -3.97
C LEU A 36 -9.26 8.70 -3.11
N LYS A 37 -10.04 7.83 -3.75
CA LYS A 37 -10.50 6.58 -3.18
C LYS A 37 -10.31 5.43 -4.16
N ILE A 38 -9.58 4.39 -3.74
CA ILE A 38 -9.37 3.17 -4.54
C ILE A 38 -9.60 1.95 -3.66
N ILE A 39 -10.56 1.12 -4.03
CA ILE A 39 -10.86 -0.14 -3.33
C ILE A 39 -10.84 -1.29 -4.34
N ILE A 40 -9.96 -2.25 -4.12
CA ILE A 40 -9.86 -3.45 -4.94
C ILE A 40 -10.57 -4.61 -4.22
N ASN A 41 -11.55 -5.21 -4.91
CA ASN A 41 -12.46 -6.19 -4.29
C ASN A 41 -11.92 -7.63 -4.29
N ASN A 42 -10.71 -7.88 -4.80
CA ASN A 42 -10.05 -9.17 -4.73
C ASN A 42 -8.67 -9.08 -4.06
N SER A 43 -8.35 -10.04 -3.19
CA SER A 43 -7.10 -10.08 -2.41
C SER A 43 -5.88 -10.51 -3.21
N ASP A 44 -6.09 -11.15 -4.37
CA ASP A 44 -5.07 -11.94 -5.05
C ASP A 44 -4.45 -11.23 -6.26
N ALA A 45 -4.95 -10.05 -6.63
CA ALA A 45 -4.58 -9.38 -7.87
C ALA A 45 -3.71 -8.12 -7.69
N GLY A 46 -2.74 -7.97 -8.61
CA GLY A 46 -1.53 -7.14 -8.49
C GLY A 46 -1.62 -5.72 -9.05
N ALA A 47 -2.71 -4.99 -8.83
CA ALA A 47 -2.71 -3.58 -9.21
C ALA A 47 -1.73 -2.79 -8.32
N SER A 48 -0.97 -1.91 -8.96
CA SER A 48 0.04 -1.08 -8.30
C SER A 48 -0.36 0.39 -8.38
N LEU A 49 -0.04 1.16 -7.35
CA LEU A 49 -0.33 2.59 -7.25
C LEU A 49 0.97 3.41 -7.18
N GLU A 50 1.09 4.37 -8.10
CA GLU A 50 2.03 5.48 -7.99
C GLU A 50 1.24 6.76 -7.74
N ILE A 51 1.56 7.43 -6.63
CA ILE A 51 0.92 8.68 -6.26
C ILE A 51 1.95 9.80 -6.07
N ASP A 52 1.75 10.88 -6.82
CA ASP A 52 2.58 12.08 -6.76
C ASP A 52 1.66 13.29 -6.98
N VAL A 53 0.97 13.71 -5.92
CA VAL A 53 -0.14 14.67 -6.02
C VAL A 53 -0.06 15.68 -4.87
N PRO A 54 0.61 16.84 -5.07
CA PRO A 54 0.85 17.83 -4.02
C PRO A 54 -0.42 18.48 -3.48
N VAL A 55 -1.53 18.44 -4.21
CA VAL A 55 -2.80 19.05 -3.82
C VAL A 55 -3.78 18.05 -3.21
N LEU A 56 -3.36 16.80 -2.99
CA LEU A 56 -4.22 15.78 -2.42
C LEU A 56 -4.53 16.09 -0.96
N GLU A 57 -5.81 16.12 -0.61
CA GLU A 57 -6.30 16.41 0.73
C GLU A 57 -6.82 15.14 1.43
N TYR A 58 -7.29 14.17 0.66
CA TYR A 58 -7.86 12.92 1.17
C TYR A 58 -7.37 11.70 0.39
N LEU A 59 -7.03 10.64 1.13
CA LEU A 59 -6.57 9.37 0.59
C LEU A 59 -7.32 8.19 1.23
N CYS A 60 -8.01 7.38 0.43
CA CYS A 60 -8.57 6.10 0.88
C CYS A 60 -8.11 5.00 -0.06
N ILE A 61 -7.37 4.01 0.45
CA ILE A 61 -6.88 2.89 -0.36
C ILE A 61 -7.07 1.57 0.36
N ALA A 62 -7.51 0.54 -0.38
CA ALA A 62 -7.69 -0.81 0.14
C ALA A 62 -7.29 -1.88 -0.89
N ASN A 63 -6.61 -2.92 -0.42
CA ASN A 63 -6.18 -4.10 -1.20
C ASN A 63 -5.34 -3.75 -2.44
N ILE A 64 -4.47 -2.75 -2.35
CA ILE A 64 -3.62 -2.30 -3.46
C ILE A 64 -2.14 -2.29 -3.08
N THR A 65 -1.25 -2.61 -4.02
CA THR A 65 0.20 -2.48 -3.79
C THR A 65 0.65 -1.05 -4.07
N ILE A 66 1.34 -0.42 -3.13
CA ILE A 66 1.94 0.89 -3.36
C ILE A 66 3.35 0.66 -3.90
N THR A 67 3.66 1.23 -5.06
CA THR A 67 4.99 1.18 -5.67
C THR A 67 5.76 2.47 -5.45
N ASP A 68 5.07 3.61 -5.46
CA ASP A 68 5.65 4.88 -5.04
C ASP A 68 4.62 5.86 -4.48
N ALA A 69 5.05 6.70 -3.56
CA ALA A 69 4.23 7.74 -2.93
C ALA A 69 5.10 8.95 -2.57
N ASN A 70 4.82 10.09 -3.20
CA ASN A 70 5.54 11.35 -2.99
C ASN A 70 4.55 12.53 -2.95
N ASN A 71 5.01 13.66 -2.42
CA ASN A 71 4.29 14.93 -2.38
C ASN A 71 2.87 14.82 -1.76
N LEU A 72 2.74 14.18 -0.60
CA LEU A 72 1.45 14.01 0.10
C LEU A 72 1.33 14.88 1.36
N GLN A 73 2.12 15.97 1.44
CA GLN A 73 2.16 16.84 2.62
C GLN A 73 0.83 17.53 2.94
N ASN A 74 -0.07 17.65 1.96
CA ASN A 74 -1.37 18.31 2.14
C ASN A 74 -2.49 17.34 2.50
N VAL A 75 -2.21 16.03 2.57
CA VAL A 75 -3.23 15.03 2.95
C VAL A 75 -3.57 15.22 4.42
N VAL A 76 -4.83 15.54 4.70
CA VAL A 76 -5.34 15.78 6.06
C VAL A 76 -5.95 14.51 6.64
N GLU A 77 -6.58 13.70 5.80
CA GLU A 77 -7.22 12.46 6.18
C GLU A 77 -6.81 11.30 5.25
N ALA A 78 -6.46 10.17 5.86
CA ALA A 78 -6.03 8.98 5.16
C ALA A 78 -6.61 7.73 5.83
N SER A 79 -7.19 6.84 5.02
CA SER A 79 -7.58 5.48 5.41
C SER A 79 -6.83 4.49 4.55
N VAL A 80 -5.96 3.70 5.17
CA VAL A 80 -5.07 2.77 4.46
C VAL A 80 -5.31 1.34 4.93
N ASP A 81 -5.70 0.49 3.99
CA ASP A 81 -5.93 -0.94 4.16
C ASP A 81 -5.06 -1.72 3.15
N VAL A 82 -3.75 -1.76 3.41
CA VAL A 82 -2.76 -2.38 2.53
C VAL A 82 -2.00 -3.47 3.29
N PHE A 83 -1.87 -4.66 2.70
CA PHE A 83 -1.10 -5.75 3.28
C PHE A 83 0.31 -5.83 2.67
N PRO A 84 1.37 -5.38 3.39
CA PRO A 84 2.74 -5.49 2.90
C PRO A 84 3.21 -6.96 2.98
N SER A 85 3.09 -7.68 1.86
CA SER A 85 3.43 -9.11 1.76
C SER A 85 4.93 -9.40 1.62
N SER A 86 5.76 -8.36 1.40
CA SER A 86 7.21 -8.44 1.21
C SER A 86 7.96 -7.28 1.88
N ALA A 87 9.26 -7.45 2.11
CA ALA A 87 10.11 -6.38 2.64
C ALA A 87 10.09 -5.11 1.76
N ALA A 88 10.05 -5.28 0.43
CA ALA A 88 9.92 -4.16 -0.51
C ALA A 88 8.61 -3.40 -0.31
N SER A 89 7.48 -4.12 -0.23
CA SER A 89 6.17 -3.48 0.02
C SER A 89 6.08 -2.81 1.39
N ALA A 90 6.75 -3.36 2.42
CA ALA A 90 6.83 -2.73 3.72
C ALA A 90 7.64 -1.43 3.67
N PHE A 91 8.75 -1.41 2.93
CA PHE A 91 9.54 -0.20 2.72
C PHE A 91 8.73 0.88 1.99
N THR A 92 8.01 0.54 0.93
CA THR A 92 7.17 1.52 0.22
C THR A 92 6.01 2.01 1.07
N PHE A 93 5.43 1.15 1.91
CA PHE A 93 4.42 1.57 2.88
C PHE A 93 4.99 2.58 3.90
N LEU A 94 6.20 2.35 4.41
CA LEU A 94 6.88 3.35 5.26
C LEU A 94 7.17 4.64 4.51
N LYS A 95 7.52 4.57 3.21
CA LYS A 95 7.71 5.75 2.37
C LYS A 95 6.40 6.55 2.21
N LEU A 96 5.28 5.87 1.99
CA LEU A 96 3.94 6.50 1.99
C LEU A 96 3.70 7.24 3.32
N LEU A 97 3.88 6.56 4.45
CA LEU A 97 3.69 7.18 5.77
C LEU A 97 4.62 8.38 5.98
N GLY A 98 5.86 8.30 5.50
CA GLY A 98 6.81 9.41 5.54
C GLY A 98 6.42 10.61 4.68
N ALA A 99 5.67 10.38 3.59
CA ALA A 99 5.16 11.46 2.73
C ALA A 99 3.92 12.17 3.32
N LEU A 100 3.18 11.51 4.22
CA LEU A 100 1.99 12.02 4.89
C LEU A 100 2.32 12.96 6.08
N THR A 101 3.15 13.97 5.84
CA THR A 101 3.67 14.85 6.91
C THR A 101 2.62 15.80 7.50
N GLY A 102 1.56 16.13 6.76
CA GLY A 102 0.47 17.01 7.21
C GLY A 102 -0.77 16.28 7.76
N ILE A 103 -0.69 14.96 7.92
CA ILE A 103 -1.84 14.12 8.29
C ILE A 103 -2.38 14.47 9.68
N LYS A 104 -3.70 14.60 9.79
CA LYS A 104 -4.42 14.81 11.06
C LYS A 104 -5.22 13.59 11.47
N HIS A 105 -5.77 12.87 10.49
CA HIS A 105 -6.60 11.69 10.70
C HIS A 105 -6.05 10.53 9.88
N LEU A 106 -5.39 9.58 10.54
CA LEU A 106 -4.86 8.38 9.91
C LEU A 106 -5.56 7.14 10.48
N VAL A 107 -6.21 6.38 9.60
CA VAL A 107 -6.80 5.08 9.91
C VAL A 107 -6.00 3.99 9.21
N LEU A 108 -5.53 3.02 10.00
CA LEU A 108 -4.82 1.83 9.51
C LEU A 108 -5.66 0.59 9.83
N SER A 109 -5.92 -0.24 8.83
CA SER A 109 -6.70 -1.47 9.02
C SER A 109 -5.88 -2.58 9.69
N CYS A 110 -6.54 -3.62 10.20
CA CYS A 110 -5.84 -4.76 10.79
C CYS A 110 -4.94 -5.51 9.79
N SER A 111 -5.26 -5.48 8.49
CA SER A 111 -4.42 -6.12 7.46
C SER A 111 -3.03 -5.47 7.42
N THR A 112 -2.95 -4.15 7.58
CA THR A 112 -1.67 -3.40 7.61
C THR A 112 -0.76 -3.76 8.79
N THR A 113 -1.32 -4.33 9.87
CA THR A 113 -0.61 -4.67 11.12
C THR A 113 -0.35 -6.18 11.28
N LYS A 114 -0.86 -7.00 10.37
CA LYS A 114 -0.80 -8.46 10.51
C LYS A 114 0.61 -8.96 10.26
N ARG A 115 1.33 -9.26 11.34
CA ARG A 115 2.63 -9.95 11.31
C ARG A 115 2.43 -11.34 10.70
N ASP A 116 3.26 -11.70 9.73
CA ASP A 116 3.21 -13.01 9.07
C ASP A 116 3.36 -14.13 10.12
N SER A 117 2.25 -14.76 10.47
CA SER A 117 2.19 -15.89 11.39
C SER A 117 2.67 -17.19 10.73
N ARG A 118 3.20 -17.15 9.51
CA ARG A 118 3.84 -18.29 8.84
C ARG A 118 5.34 -18.42 9.12
N SER A 119 5.90 -17.66 10.06
CA SER A 119 7.25 -17.91 10.58
C SER A 119 7.28 -19.07 11.61
N GLY A 120 6.70 -20.22 11.25
CA GLY A 120 6.87 -21.49 11.96
C GLY A 120 8.24 -22.11 11.67
N ARG A 121 9.33 -21.35 11.79
CA ARG A 121 10.68 -21.94 11.75
C ARG A 121 10.92 -22.55 13.14
N PRO A 122 11.07 -23.88 13.27
CA PRO A 122 11.45 -24.44 14.56
C PRO A 122 12.83 -23.89 14.96
N PRO A 123 13.11 -23.70 16.26
CA PRO A 123 14.41 -23.20 16.70
C PRO A 123 15.51 -24.17 16.23
N PRO A 124 16.73 -23.67 15.95
CA PRO A 124 17.83 -24.53 15.57
C PRO A 124 18.05 -25.56 16.69
N ARG A 125 18.01 -26.84 16.33
CA ARG A 125 18.44 -27.91 17.24
C ARG A 125 19.90 -27.64 17.56
N TYR A 126 20.18 -27.16 18.77
CA TYR A 126 21.53 -27.22 19.32
C TYR A 126 21.95 -28.69 19.28
N ALA A 127 23.02 -28.98 18.54
CA ALA A 127 23.66 -30.28 18.58
C ALA A 127 24.16 -30.48 20.03
N THR A 128 23.44 -31.29 20.80
CA THR A 128 23.98 -31.87 22.02
C THR A 128 25.17 -32.72 21.61
N GLY A 129 26.37 -32.20 21.88
CA GLY A 129 27.60 -32.96 21.75
C GLY A 129 27.46 -34.26 22.51
N LEU A 130 27.69 -35.37 21.81
CA LEU A 130 28.01 -36.66 22.40
C LEU A 130 29.24 -36.47 23.30
N LEU A 131 29.04 -36.55 24.61
CA LEU A 131 30.06 -37.08 25.52
C LEU A 131 29.64 -38.50 25.85
N SER A 132 30.02 -39.43 24.99
CA SER A 132 30.14 -40.83 25.38
C SER A 132 31.37 -40.94 26.28
N ALA A 133 31.13 -41.26 27.55
CA ALA A 133 32.14 -41.87 28.40
C ALA A 133 32.55 -43.21 27.80
N ILE A 134 33.86 -43.44 27.70
CA ILE A 134 34.64 -44.64 28.09
C ILE A 134 36.10 -44.18 28.16
#